data_AF-A0A6A6AYH6-F1
#
_entry.id   AF-A0A6A6AYH6-F1
#
_cell.length_a   1.000
_cell.length_b   1.000
_cell.length_c   1.000
_cell.angle_alpha   90.00
_cell.angle_beta   90.00
_cell.angle_gamma   90.00
#
_symmetry.space_group_name_H-M   'P 1'
#
loop_
_entity.id
_entity.type
_entity.pdbx_description
1 polymer ?
#
loop_
_entity_poly.entity_id
_entity_poly.type
_entity_poly.pdbx_seq_one_letter_code
_entity_poly.pdbx_strand_id
1 'polypeptide(L)'
;MMAESIFFSCLLSGRWENTLLDGSYFIDADPNLFEHILRYLRRGIAPVFYDSEKGHDYALYSALLEEARYFQIDRLEDWLESKRYLSAVTARYSATELEGVWNLSTDTDVDVQYYPTWGIKKTYICPRGICVHRGKPESCGRGCRRVQGGEEDKYDEEPIVRTLVIRRWLTFNREACLV
;
A
#
# COMPACT_ATOMS: atom_id res chain seq x y z
N MET A 1 13.32 -24.19 -17.19
CA MET A 1 12.12 -24.73 -17.86
C MET A 1 11.96 -26.22 -17.61
N MET A 2 12.82 -27.13 -18.11
CA MET A 2 12.65 -28.58 -17.86
C MET A 2 12.94 -28.97 -16.40
N ALA A 3 14.06 -28.51 -15.82
CA ALA A 3 14.42 -28.87 -14.44
C ALA A 3 13.46 -28.36 -13.34
N GLU A 4 12.58 -27.42 -13.66
CA GLU A 4 11.61 -26.83 -12.71
C GLU A 4 10.26 -27.56 -12.71
N SER A 5 9.99 -28.41 -13.71
CA SER A 5 8.71 -29.11 -13.84
C SER A 5 8.95 -30.55 -14.27
N ILE A 6 8.57 -31.48 -13.39
CA ILE A 6 8.64 -32.92 -13.71
C ILE A 6 7.66 -33.25 -14.85
N PHE A 7 6.48 -32.60 -14.86
CA PHE A 7 5.49 -32.75 -15.92
C PHE A 7 6.07 -32.39 -17.29
N PHE A 8 6.62 -31.17 -17.45
CA PHE A 8 7.17 -30.73 -18.74
C PHE A 8 8.43 -31.51 -19.13
N SER A 9 9.24 -31.95 -18.16
CA SER A 9 10.35 -32.86 -18.43
C SER A 9 9.86 -34.17 -19.04
N CYS A 10 8.81 -34.78 -18.49
CA CYS A 10 8.23 -36.01 -19.02
C CYS A 10 7.59 -35.77 -20.40
N LEU A 11 6.77 -34.72 -20.52
CA LEU A 11 6.07 -34.35 -21.75
C LEU A 11 7.04 -34.15 -22.93
N LEU A 12 8.08 -33.35 -22.72
CA LEU A 12 9.02 -32.96 -23.78
C LEU A 12 10.12 -34.01 -24.02
N SER A 13 10.28 -34.99 -23.12
CA SER A 13 11.21 -36.11 -23.34
C SER A 13 10.73 -37.14 -24.36
N GLY A 14 9.48 -37.04 -24.83
CA GLY A 14 8.85 -38.02 -25.71
C GLY A 14 8.34 -39.27 -24.97
N ARG A 15 8.44 -39.31 -23.63
CA ARG A 15 8.02 -40.45 -22.80
C ARG A 15 6.54 -40.81 -22.94
N TRP A 16 5.69 -39.87 -23.31
CA TRP A 16 4.23 -40.03 -23.34
C TRP A 16 3.64 -40.21 -24.75
N GLU A 17 4.46 -40.10 -25.81
CA GLU A 17 4.01 -40.24 -27.21
C GLU A 17 2.71 -39.47 -27.54
N ASN A 18 2.53 -38.29 -26.95
CA ASN A 18 1.27 -37.53 -26.99
C ASN A 18 1.35 -36.27 -27.88
N THR A 19 2.32 -36.24 -28.78
CA THR A 19 2.42 -35.20 -29.81
C THR A 19 1.34 -35.43 -30.87
N LEU A 20 0.59 -34.38 -31.20
CA LEU A 20 -0.40 -34.40 -32.28
C LEU A 20 0.28 -34.40 -33.66
N LEU A 21 -0.50 -34.67 -34.70
CA LEU A 21 -0.01 -34.76 -36.09
C LEU A 21 0.69 -33.47 -36.58
N ASP A 22 0.33 -32.32 -36.01
CA ASP A 22 0.91 -31.01 -36.33
C ASP A 22 2.13 -30.66 -35.45
N GLY A 23 2.56 -31.56 -34.56
CA GLY A 23 3.66 -31.33 -33.63
C GLY A 23 3.25 -30.61 -32.34
N SER A 24 1.98 -30.29 -32.15
CA SER A 24 1.48 -29.65 -30.93
C SER A 24 1.19 -30.66 -29.81
N TYR A 25 1.03 -30.16 -28.60
CA TYR A 25 0.64 -30.95 -27.43
C TYR A 25 -0.73 -30.49 -26.95
N PHE A 26 -1.60 -31.45 -26.65
CA PHE A 26 -2.84 -31.17 -25.94
C PHE A 26 -2.62 -31.26 -24.42
N ILE A 27 -2.97 -30.19 -23.71
CA ILE A 27 -2.92 -30.10 -22.25
C ILE A 27 -4.30 -29.63 -21.78
N ASP A 28 -4.93 -30.42 -20.92
CA ASP A 28 -6.23 -30.12 -20.33
C ASP A 28 -6.05 -29.26 -19.07
N ALA A 29 -5.74 -27.98 -19.26
CA ALA A 29 -5.49 -27.00 -18.21
C ALA A 29 -6.14 -25.66 -18.55
N ASP A 30 -6.34 -24.78 -17.56
CA ASP A 30 -6.87 -23.44 -17.80
C ASP A 30 -5.84 -22.61 -18.59
N PRO A 31 -6.17 -22.16 -19.82
CA PRO A 31 -5.23 -21.42 -20.65
C PRO A 31 -4.81 -20.07 -20.05
N ASN A 32 -5.66 -19.43 -19.23
CA ASN A 32 -5.36 -18.15 -18.60
C ASN A 32 -4.37 -18.31 -17.45
N LEU A 33 -4.55 -19.35 -16.62
CA LEU A 33 -3.61 -19.64 -15.53
C LEU A 33 -2.28 -20.17 -16.09
N PHE A 34 -2.33 -20.94 -17.17
CA PHE A 34 -1.16 -21.48 -17.82
C PHE A 34 -0.18 -20.40 -18.31
N GLU A 35 -0.69 -19.22 -18.68
CA GLU A 35 0.17 -18.08 -19.02
C GLU A 35 1.10 -17.71 -17.85
N HIS A 36 0.60 -17.72 -16.62
CA HIS A 36 1.39 -17.41 -15.43
C HIS A 36 2.44 -18.49 -15.15
N ILE A 37 2.08 -19.77 -15.35
CA ILE A 37 3.01 -20.90 -15.27
C ILE A 37 4.16 -20.73 -16.26
N LEU A 38 3.87 -20.43 -17.52
CA LEU A 38 4.90 -20.22 -18.55
C LEU A 38 5.80 -19.02 -18.25
N ARG A 39 5.22 -17.91 -17.77
CA ARG A 39 5.99 -16.71 -17.37
C ARG A 39 6.96 -17.05 -16.22
N TYR A 40 6.49 -17.80 -15.22
CA TYR A 40 7.35 -18.29 -14.13
C TYR A 40 8.48 -19.19 -14.66
N LEU A 41 8.16 -20.24 -15.41
CA LEU A 41 9.16 -21.21 -15.92
C LEU A 41 10.23 -20.59 -16.82
N ARG A 42 9.95 -19.44 -17.44
CA ARG A 42 10.90 -18.67 -18.26
C ARG A 42 11.80 -17.73 -17.46
N ARG A 43 11.32 -17.20 -16.33
CA ARG A 43 11.99 -16.10 -15.61
C ARG A 43 12.40 -16.43 -14.17
N GLY A 44 11.83 -17.45 -13.56
CA GLY A 44 12.01 -17.78 -12.13
C GLY A 44 11.42 -16.70 -11.21
N ILE A 45 10.41 -15.96 -11.69
CA ILE A 45 9.76 -14.88 -10.93
C ILE A 45 8.31 -15.29 -10.69
N ALA A 46 7.93 -15.45 -9.43
CA ALA A 46 6.55 -15.75 -9.05
C ALA A 46 5.63 -14.55 -9.33
N PRO A 47 4.40 -14.79 -9.81
CA PRO A 47 3.47 -13.72 -10.12
C PRO A 47 2.90 -13.09 -8.85
N VAL A 48 2.66 -11.77 -8.90
CA VAL A 48 1.99 -11.02 -7.83
C VAL A 48 0.70 -10.44 -8.39
N PHE A 49 -0.41 -11.02 -7.94
CA PHE A 49 -1.77 -10.52 -8.13
C PHE A 49 -2.11 -9.62 -6.94
N TYR A 50 -1.89 -8.32 -7.09
CA TYR A 50 -2.20 -7.32 -6.08
C TYR A 50 -2.84 -6.11 -6.73
N ASP A 51 -3.90 -5.63 -6.11
CA ASP A 51 -4.59 -4.40 -6.46
C ASP A 51 -4.59 -3.46 -5.24
N SER A 52 -4.39 -2.15 -5.47
CA SER A 52 -4.26 -1.17 -4.37
C SER A 52 -5.55 -0.93 -3.59
N GLU A 53 -6.71 -1.24 -4.17
CA GLU A 53 -8.03 -1.10 -3.55
C GLU A 53 -8.51 -2.44 -2.98
N LYS A 54 -8.36 -3.53 -3.75
CA LYS A 54 -8.90 -4.86 -3.41
C LYS A 54 -7.91 -5.73 -2.64
N GLY A 55 -6.62 -5.42 -2.69
CA GLY A 55 -5.55 -6.22 -2.09
C GLY A 55 -5.12 -7.40 -2.95
N HIS A 56 -4.63 -8.46 -2.30
CA HIS A 56 -4.21 -9.70 -2.95
C HIS A 56 -5.41 -10.50 -3.47
N ASP A 57 -5.32 -11.00 -4.70
CA ASP A 57 -6.32 -11.91 -5.25
C ASP A 57 -6.08 -13.35 -4.78
N TYR A 58 -6.56 -13.66 -3.57
CA TYR A 58 -6.40 -14.98 -2.95
C TYR A 58 -7.01 -16.11 -3.77
N ALA A 59 -8.11 -15.84 -4.49
CA ALA A 59 -8.75 -16.85 -5.33
C ALA A 59 -7.83 -17.22 -6.51
N LEU A 60 -7.21 -16.22 -7.15
CA LEU A 60 -6.27 -16.43 -8.24
C LEU A 60 -4.98 -17.12 -7.77
N TYR A 61 -4.44 -16.77 -6.60
CA TYR A 61 -3.31 -17.50 -6.01
C TYR A 61 -3.67 -18.96 -5.73
N SER A 62 -4.87 -19.23 -5.20
CA SER A 62 -5.31 -20.60 -4.94
C SER A 62 -5.50 -21.41 -6.22
N ALA A 63 -6.05 -20.80 -7.27
CA ALA A 63 -6.20 -21.45 -8.57
C ALA A 63 -4.83 -21.76 -9.20
N LEU A 64 -3.89 -20.81 -9.13
CA LEU A 64 -2.53 -21.01 -9.63
C LEU A 64 -1.76 -22.08 -8.83
N LEU A 65 -2.05 -22.24 -7.54
CA LEU A 65 -1.46 -23.31 -6.72
C LEU A 65 -1.84 -24.70 -7.24
N GLU A 66 -3.10 -24.90 -7.61
CA GLU A 66 -3.54 -26.18 -8.19
C GLU A 66 -2.87 -26.44 -9.55
N GLU A 67 -2.67 -25.41 -10.37
CA GLU A 67 -1.91 -25.52 -11.62
C GLU A 67 -0.43 -25.85 -11.35
N ALA A 68 0.20 -25.21 -10.36
CA ALA A 68 1.59 -25.50 -9.98
C ALA A 68 1.76 -26.96 -9.53
N ARG A 69 0.79 -27.51 -8.79
CA ARG A 69 0.72 -28.94 -8.42
C ARG A 69 0.51 -29.83 -9.64
N TYR A 70 -0.43 -29.50 -10.51
CA TYR A 70 -0.71 -30.24 -11.73
C TYR A 70 0.55 -30.37 -12.60
N PHE A 71 1.26 -29.26 -12.79
CA PHE A 71 2.51 -29.20 -13.54
C PHE A 71 3.75 -29.64 -12.74
N GLN A 72 3.61 -30.04 -11.47
CA GLN A 72 4.68 -30.51 -10.59
C GLN A 72 5.86 -29.53 -10.54
N ILE A 73 5.57 -28.28 -10.12
CA ILE A 73 6.52 -27.17 -10.02
C ILE A 73 6.75 -26.86 -8.54
N ASP A 74 7.51 -27.72 -7.87
CA ASP A 74 7.69 -27.72 -6.41
C ASP A 74 8.03 -26.33 -5.84
N ARG A 75 8.94 -25.60 -6.49
CA ARG A 75 9.36 -24.27 -6.04
C ARG A 75 8.22 -23.23 -6.06
N LEU A 76 7.39 -23.27 -7.11
CA LEU A 76 6.24 -22.36 -7.22
C LEU A 76 5.13 -22.77 -6.26
N GLU A 77 4.90 -24.07 -6.11
CA GLU A 77 4.00 -24.64 -5.12
C GLU A 77 4.38 -24.16 -3.71
N ASP A 78 5.63 -24.38 -3.28
CA ASP A 78 6.15 -23.94 -1.98
C ASP A 78 5.94 -22.44 -1.76
N TRP A 79 6.21 -21.63 -2.79
CA TRP A 79 6.06 -20.17 -2.73
C TRP A 79 4.59 -19.74 -2.52
N LEU A 80 3.66 -20.40 -3.22
CA LEU A 80 2.22 -20.13 -3.13
C LEU A 80 1.65 -20.63 -1.79
N GLU A 81 2.01 -21.83 -1.35
CA GLU A 81 1.57 -22.41 -0.07
C GLU A 81 2.05 -21.61 1.13
N SER A 82 3.33 -21.21 1.13
CA SER A 82 3.92 -20.37 2.18
C SER A 82 3.45 -18.91 2.13
N LYS A 83 2.58 -18.56 1.17
CA LYS A 83 2.01 -17.22 0.98
C LYS A 83 3.07 -16.13 0.88
N ARG A 84 4.22 -16.42 0.27
CA ARG A 84 5.32 -15.45 0.12
C ARG A 84 4.90 -14.18 -0.61
N TYR A 85 3.85 -14.23 -1.44
CA TYR A 85 3.23 -13.05 -2.06
C TYR A 85 2.84 -11.96 -1.05
N LEU A 86 2.52 -12.29 0.21
CA LEU A 86 2.18 -11.29 1.24
C LEU A 86 3.36 -10.37 1.58
N SER A 87 4.59 -10.83 1.35
CA SER A 87 5.81 -10.04 1.54
C SER A 87 6.24 -9.27 0.28
N ALA A 88 5.60 -9.53 -0.86
CA ALA A 88 5.93 -8.89 -2.13
C ALA A 88 5.40 -7.45 -2.23
N VAL A 89 4.39 -7.11 -1.44
CA VAL A 89 3.86 -5.75 -1.34
C VAL A 89 3.77 -5.34 0.12
N THR A 90 4.40 -4.23 0.48
CA THR A 90 4.33 -3.67 1.83
C THR A 90 3.64 -2.32 1.79
N ALA A 91 2.64 -2.13 2.65
CA ALA A 91 1.99 -0.84 2.86
C ALA A 91 2.59 -0.13 4.08
N ARG A 92 2.99 1.13 3.91
CA ARG A 92 3.40 2.01 5.01
C ARG A 92 2.37 3.12 5.18
N TYR A 93 2.14 3.55 6.40
CA TYR A 93 1.15 4.58 6.73
C TYR A 93 1.79 5.74 7.50
N SER A 94 1.30 6.94 7.26
CA SER A 94 1.51 8.10 8.14
C SER A 94 0.19 8.82 8.34
N ALA A 95 0.03 9.42 9.52
CA ALA A 95 -1.09 10.27 9.84
C ALA A 95 -0.55 11.59 10.39
N THR A 96 -0.93 12.70 9.77
CA THR A 96 -0.47 14.05 10.16
C THR A 96 -1.65 15.00 10.20
N GLU A 97 -1.80 15.78 11.27
CA GLU A 97 -2.77 16.87 11.34
C GLU A 97 -2.19 18.14 10.73
N LEU A 98 -2.96 18.81 9.88
CA LEU A 98 -2.60 20.08 9.26
C LEU A 98 -3.72 21.13 9.49
N GLU A 99 -3.41 22.26 10.14
CA GLU A 99 -4.27 23.46 10.27
C GLU A 99 -4.18 24.48 9.09
N GLY A 100 -5.22 24.62 8.27
CA GLY A 100 -5.28 25.65 7.20
C GLY A 100 -5.42 25.10 5.78
N VAL A 101 -5.04 25.91 4.78
CA VAL A 101 -5.09 25.56 3.36
C VAL A 101 -3.72 25.08 2.89
N TRP A 102 -3.68 23.95 2.20
CA TRP A 102 -2.46 23.27 1.81
C TRP A 102 -2.51 22.84 0.35
N ASN A 103 -1.38 22.96 -0.34
CA ASN A 103 -1.18 22.37 -1.66
C ASN A 103 -0.04 21.35 -1.54
N LEU A 104 -0.29 20.11 -1.95
CA LEU A 104 0.71 19.05 -1.90
C LEU A 104 0.74 18.32 -3.23
N SER A 105 1.93 18.20 -3.82
CA SER A 105 2.21 17.21 -4.85
C SER A 105 2.69 15.93 -4.18
N THR A 106 2.21 14.78 -4.63
CA THR A 106 2.66 13.47 -4.14
C THR A 106 3.01 12.58 -5.31
N ASP A 107 3.88 11.61 -5.08
CA ASP A 107 4.20 10.58 -6.08
C ASP A 107 2.95 9.73 -6.37
N THR A 108 2.89 9.15 -7.56
CA THR A 108 1.73 8.35 -8.03
C THR A 108 1.51 7.07 -7.21
N ASP A 109 2.55 6.59 -6.53
CA ASP A 109 2.51 5.37 -5.71
C ASP A 109 2.06 5.66 -4.26
N VAL A 110 1.59 6.89 -3.99
CA VAL A 110 1.10 7.33 -2.68
C VAL A 110 -0.38 7.61 -2.76
N ASP A 111 -1.14 6.85 -1.98
CA ASP A 111 -2.55 7.12 -1.74
C ASP A 111 -2.67 8.10 -0.56
N VAL A 112 -3.40 9.19 -0.76
CA VAL A 112 -3.56 10.26 0.23
C VAL A 112 -5.03 10.51 0.49
N GLN A 113 -5.43 10.38 1.76
CA GLN A 113 -6.79 10.57 2.22
C GLN A 113 -6.86 11.78 3.15
N TYR A 114 -7.89 12.61 2.94
CA TYR A 114 -8.08 13.87 3.66
C TYR A 114 -9.38 13.82 4.46
N TYR A 115 -9.27 14.07 5.77
CA TYR A 115 -10.41 14.15 6.67
C TYR A 115 -10.45 15.56 7.30
N PRO A 116 -11.08 16.53 6.60
CA PRO A 116 -11.21 17.89 7.12
C PRO A 116 -12.27 17.95 8.22
N THR A 117 -11.96 18.69 9.27
CA THR A 117 -12.84 18.95 10.42
C THR A 117 -12.82 20.43 10.75
N TRP A 118 -13.99 20.97 11.08
CA TRP A 118 -14.12 22.32 11.60
C TRP A 118 -13.92 22.31 13.11
N GLY A 119 -13.12 23.26 13.59
CA GLY A 119 -12.86 23.43 15.01
C GLY A 119 -12.81 24.90 15.39
N ILE A 120 -12.74 25.15 16.69
CA ILE A 120 -12.57 26.49 17.25
C ILE A 120 -11.18 26.58 17.86
N LYS A 121 -10.40 27.58 17.43
CA LYS A 121 -9.13 27.95 18.05
C LYS A 121 -9.39 29.11 18.99
N LYS A 122 -8.97 28.96 20.25
CA LYS A 122 -8.99 30.04 21.23
C LYS A 122 -7.70 30.83 21.13
N THR A 123 -7.78 32.04 20.59
CA THR A 123 -6.63 32.93 20.39
C THR A 123 -6.59 33.99 21.49
N TYR A 124 -5.53 34.00 22.30
CA TYR A 124 -5.41 34.91 23.44
C TYR A 124 -5.50 36.39 23.03
N ILE A 125 -6.27 37.17 23.79
CA ILE A 125 -6.43 38.61 23.63
C ILE A 125 -5.64 39.33 24.73
N CYS A 126 -4.73 40.21 24.32
CA CYS A 126 -4.01 41.06 25.26
C CYS A 126 -4.98 42.01 25.99
N PRO A 127 -4.92 42.14 27.34
CA PRO A 127 -5.76 43.06 28.11
C PRO A 127 -5.66 44.53 27.67
N ARG A 128 -4.56 44.91 27.02
CA ARG A 128 -4.32 46.26 26.47
C ARG A 128 -4.64 46.38 24.97
N GLY A 129 -5.13 45.32 24.32
CA GLY A 129 -5.41 45.31 22.89
C GLY A 129 -4.17 45.45 21.98
N ILE A 130 -2.96 45.16 22.51
CA ILE A 130 -1.73 45.27 21.73
C ILE A 130 -1.66 44.10 20.73
N CYS A 131 -1.73 44.41 19.43
CA CYS A 131 -1.85 43.41 18.37
C CYS A 131 -0.69 42.40 18.34
N VAL A 132 0.55 42.85 18.57
CA VAL A 132 1.74 41.97 18.56
C VAL A 132 1.76 40.94 19.71
N HIS A 133 0.92 41.11 20.73
CA HIS A 133 0.77 40.15 21.84
C HIS A 133 -0.35 39.12 21.59
N ARG A 134 -1.15 39.28 20.53
CA ARG A 134 -2.28 38.39 20.25
C ARG A 134 -1.80 36.96 20.01
N GLY A 135 -2.46 36.00 20.66
CA GLY A 135 -2.07 34.59 20.64
C GLY A 135 -0.77 34.27 21.40
N LYS A 136 -0.13 35.27 22.02
CA LYS A 136 1.19 35.17 22.69
C LYS A 136 1.12 35.73 24.11
N PRO A 137 0.49 35.04 25.07
CA PRO A 137 0.34 35.51 26.44
C PRO A 137 1.69 35.79 27.13
N GLU A 138 2.75 35.11 26.75
CA GLU A 138 4.12 35.32 27.22
C GLU A 138 4.71 36.68 26.80
N SER A 139 4.17 37.30 25.75
CA SER A 139 4.54 38.66 25.34
C SER A 139 3.94 39.74 26.27
N CYS A 140 2.97 39.38 27.12
CA CYS A 140 2.36 40.32 28.06
C CYS A 140 3.20 40.50 29.33
N GLY A 141 3.78 41.71 29.49
CA GLY A 141 4.47 42.11 30.70
C GLY A 141 3.57 42.66 31.82
N ARG A 142 4.20 43.21 32.87
CA ARG A 142 3.53 43.78 34.06
C ARG A 142 2.44 44.81 33.74
N GLY A 143 2.65 45.64 32.71
CA GLY A 143 1.67 46.65 32.30
C GLY A 143 0.34 46.06 31.81
N CYS A 144 0.39 44.92 31.09
CA CYS A 144 -0.81 44.22 30.63
C CYS A 144 -1.55 43.57 31.81
N ARG A 145 -0.82 42.93 32.72
CA ARG A 145 -1.38 42.30 33.94
C ARG A 145 -2.04 43.31 34.88
N ARG A 146 -1.51 44.53 34.94
CA ARG A 146 -2.10 45.61 35.74
C ARG A 146 -3.47 46.06 35.20
N VAL A 147 -3.64 46.08 33.88
CA VAL A 147 -4.93 46.38 33.21
C VAL A 147 -5.91 45.22 33.35
N GLN A 148 -5.42 43.98 33.33
CA GLN A 148 -6.25 42.79 33.54
C GLN A 148 -6.89 42.74 34.94
N GLY A 149 -6.26 43.34 35.95
CA GLY A 149 -6.86 43.48 37.28
C GLY A 149 -7.13 42.15 38.01
N GLY A 150 -6.53 41.04 37.57
CA GLY A 150 -6.79 39.71 38.10
C GLY A 150 -8.00 38.99 37.50
N GLU A 151 -8.67 39.57 36.49
CA GLU A 151 -9.67 38.85 35.68
C GLU A 151 -9.03 37.68 34.93
N GLU A 152 -9.85 36.70 34.55
CA GLU A 152 -9.43 35.60 33.69
C GLU A 152 -8.94 36.08 32.31
N ASP A 153 -8.05 35.30 31.70
CA ASP A 153 -7.55 35.59 30.36
C ASP A 153 -8.70 35.51 29.33
N LYS A 154 -8.78 36.51 28.45
CA LYS A 154 -9.79 36.58 27.38
C LYS A 154 -9.24 35.97 26.09
N TYR A 155 -10.11 35.30 25.34
CA TYR A 155 -9.77 34.62 24.09
C TYR A 155 -10.80 34.96 23.01
N ASP A 156 -10.33 35.14 21.78
CA ASP A 156 -11.18 35.12 20.59
C ASP A 156 -11.40 33.67 20.15
N GLU A 157 -12.60 33.36 19.69
CA GLU A 157 -12.93 32.08 19.08
C GLU A 157 -12.87 32.21 17.56
N GLU A 158 -11.86 31.59 16.96
CA GLU A 158 -11.63 31.62 15.51
C GLU A 158 -11.99 30.26 14.90
N PRO A 159 -12.86 30.21 13.88
CA PRO A 159 -13.12 28.96 13.18
C PRO A 159 -11.86 28.58 12.39
N ILE A 160 -11.39 27.36 12.62
CA ILE A 160 -10.25 26.78 11.89
C ILE A 160 -10.65 25.48 11.23
N VAL A 161 -10.00 25.17 10.12
CA VAL A 161 -10.07 23.85 9.49
C VAL A 161 -8.82 23.09 9.87
N ARG A 162 -9.01 21.93 10.50
CA ARG A 162 -7.95 20.94 10.73
C ARG A 162 -8.19 19.75 9.83
N THR A 163 -7.18 19.32 9.10
CA THR A 163 -7.27 18.18 8.20
C THR A 163 -6.35 17.10 8.70
N LEU A 164 -6.91 15.94 9.06
CA LEU A 164 -6.12 14.73 9.23
C LEU A 164 -5.78 14.20 7.83
N VAL A 165 -4.48 14.15 7.53
CA VAL A 165 -3.96 13.61 6.28
C VAL A 165 -3.37 12.24 6.56
N ILE A 166 -3.98 11.21 5.97
CA ILE A 166 -3.45 9.85 5.98
C ILE A 166 -2.74 9.62 4.66
N ARG A 167 -1.46 9.24 4.72
CA ARG A 167 -0.70 8.83 3.53
C ARG A 167 -0.39 7.36 3.62
N ARG A 168 -0.60 6.64 2.52
CA ARG A 168 -0.30 5.23 2.34
C ARG A 168 0.68 5.08 1.18
N TRP A 169 1.84 4.49 1.43
CA TRP A 169 2.83 4.14 0.42
C TRP A 169 2.81 2.64 0.19
N LEU A 170 2.83 2.23 -1.08
CA LEU A 170 3.03 0.84 -1.46
C LEU A 170 4.45 0.65 -1.98
N THR A 171 5.17 -0.31 -1.40
CA THR A 171 6.51 -0.69 -1.87
C THR A 171 6.49 -2.12 -2.34
N PHE A 172 6.91 -2.33 -3.59
CA PHE A 172 7.05 -3.66 -4.18
C PHE A 172 8.43 -4.25 -3.85
N ASN A 173 8.44 -5.39 -3.16
CA ASN A 173 9.65 -6.16 -2.87
C ASN A 173 9.86 -7.23 -3.95
N ARG A 174 10.76 -6.92 -4.89
CA ARG A 174 11.10 -7.84 -5.98
C ARG A 174 11.76 -9.13 -5.48
N GLU A 175 12.53 -9.08 -4.40
CA GLU A 175 13.23 -10.25 -3.87
C GLU A 175 12.26 -11.31 -3.33
N ALA A 176 11.11 -10.87 -2.80
CA ALA A 176 10.06 -11.78 -2.37
C ALA A 176 9.52 -12.66 -3.51
N CYS A 177 9.65 -12.21 -4.77
CA CYS A 177 9.17 -12.90 -5.96
C CYS A 177 10.23 -13.79 -6.60
N LEU A 178 11.50 -13.69 -6.17
CA LEU A 178 12.55 -14.59 -6.63
C LEU A 178 12.39 -15.91 -5.88
N VAL A 179 12.17 -16.97 -6.65
CA VAL A 179 11.97 -18.32 -6.15
C VAL A 179 13.22 -19.13 -6.41
#